data_AF-A0A3N9WD41-F1
#
_entry.id   AF-A0A3N9WD41-F1
#
_cell.length_a   1.000
_cell.length_b   1.000
_cell.length_c   1.000
_cell.angle_alpha   90.00
_cell.angle_beta   90.00
_cell.angle_gamma   90.00
#
_symmetry.space_group_name_H-M   'P 1'
#
loop_
_entity.id
_entity.type
_entity.pdbx_description
1 polymer ?
#
loop_
_entity_poly.entity_id
_entity_poly.type
_entity_poly.pdbx_seq_one_letter_code
_entity_poly.pdbx_strand_id
1 'polypeptide(L)'
;MYRVLFAKDLRAEQVAALRTAWRTPEAGTSAAGAGASAASGRLDEHGDQFTWDLRRVGHTLAWGLDVTALLATDATVSLGSTVSELTNVLRQHGLIPVTTERFS
;
A
#
# COMPACT_ATOMS: atom_id res chain seq x y z
N MET A 1 -8.32 -3.92 8.79
CA MET A 1 -7.47 -3.12 7.87
C MET A 1 -6.13 -2.81 8.54
N TYR A 2 -5.04 -2.68 7.79
CA TYR A 2 -3.72 -2.26 8.29
C TYR A 2 -3.29 -0.96 7.61
N ARG A 3 -2.58 -0.10 8.35
CA ARG A 3 -1.86 1.05 7.77
C ARG A 3 -0.42 1.04 8.21
N VAL A 4 0.48 1.30 7.28
CA VAL A 4 1.87 1.66 7.59
C VAL A 4 2.11 3.08 7.11
N LEU A 5 2.54 3.96 8.02
CA LEU A 5 2.96 5.32 7.69
C LEU A 5 4.45 5.36 7.44
N PHE A 6 4.85 6.11 6.43
CA PHE A 6 6.24 6.28 6.04
C PHE A 6 6.64 7.76 6.00
N ALA A 7 7.86 8.02 6.46
CA ALA A 7 8.58 9.25 6.24
C ALA A 7 9.40 9.18 4.93
N LYS A 8 9.98 10.33 4.57
CA LYS A 8 10.63 10.60 3.28
C LYS A 8 9.64 10.59 2.12
N ASP A 9 10.17 10.80 0.92
CA ASP A 9 9.36 11.00 -0.27
C ASP A 9 9.74 10.04 -1.41
N LEU A 10 8.79 9.82 -2.30
CA LEU A 10 8.95 9.11 -3.56
C LEU A 10 8.99 10.12 -4.69
N ARG A 11 10.00 9.97 -5.54
CA ARG A 11 10.07 10.69 -6.82
C ARG A 11 9.08 10.08 -7.82
N ALA A 12 8.74 10.83 -8.86
CA ALA A 12 7.75 10.41 -9.86
C ALA A 12 8.12 9.08 -10.53
N GLU A 13 9.40 8.86 -10.83
CA GLU A 13 9.91 7.61 -11.40
C GLU A 13 9.78 6.42 -10.45
N GLN A 14 9.89 6.65 -9.14
CA GLN A 14 9.73 5.59 -8.14
C GLN A 14 8.25 5.21 -7.99
N VAL A 15 7.34 6.19 -8.05
CA VAL A 15 5.89 5.94 -8.11
C VAL A 15 5.52 5.17 -9.39
N ALA A 16 6.09 5.54 -10.54
CA ALA A 16 5.87 4.82 -11.79
C ALA A 16 6.37 3.37 -11.73
N ALA A 17 7.55 3.13 -11.13
CA ALA A 17 8.07 1.79 -10.91
C ALA A 17 7.14 0.94 -10.04
N LEU A 18 6.61 1.51 -8.95
CA LEU A 18 5.64 0.84 -8.08
C LEU A 18 4.33 0.52 -8.81
N ARG A 19 3.82 1.44 -9.63
CA ARG A 19 2.63 1.19 -10.45
C ARG A 19 2.81 0.00 -11.39
N THR A 20 3.97 -0.08 -12.04
CA THR A 20 4.31 -1.20 -12.92
C THR A 20 4.43 -2.50 -12.12
N ALA A 21 5.16 -2.49 -11.01
CA ALA A 21 5.39 -3.68 -10.19
C ALA A 21 4.09 -4.26 -9.62
N TRP A 22 3.18 -3.40 -9.17
CA TRP A 22 1.90 -3.81 -8.58
C TRP A 22 0.76 -3.91 -9.59
N ARG A 23 1.04 -3.65 -10.88
CA ARG A 23 0.04 -3.62 -11.97
C ARG A 23 -1.14 -2.73 -11.60
N THR A 24 -0.83 -1.56 -11.04
CA THR A 24 -1.84 -0.56 -10.66
C THR A 24 -2.73 -0.26 -11.86
N PRO A 25 -4.06 -0.44 -11.75
CA PRO A 25 -4.97 -0.07 -12.83
C PRO A 25 -4.79 1.40 -13.17
N GLU A 26 -4.81 1.75 -14.46
CA GLU A 26 -4.88 3.14 -14.86
C GLU A 26 -6.14 3.75 -14.24
N ALA A 27 -5.97 4.78 -13.41
CA ALA A 27 -7.09 5.41 -12.75
C ALA A 27 -8.03 5.97 -13.81
N GLY A 28 -9.18 5.33 -14.03
CA GLY A 28 -10.23 5.86 -14.90
C GLY A 28 -10.71 7.19 -14.34
N THR A 29 -10.28 8.30 -14.95
CA THR A 29 -10.78 9.70 -14.94
C THR A 29 -11.50 10.30 -13.71
N SER A 30 -11.56 9.67 -12.54
CA SER A 30 -12.41 10.07 -11.41
C SER A 30 -11.70 10.13 -10.05
N ALA A 31 -10.41 9.84 -9.97
CA ALA A 31 -9.67 9.86 -8.70
C ALA A 31 -8.70 11.05 -8.58
N ALA A 32 -8.87 12.15 -9.29
CA ALA A 32 -8.00 13.33 -9.15
C ALA A 32 -8.43 14.17 -7.92
N GLY A 33 -8.12 13.69 -6.71
CA GLY A 33 -8.39 14.39 -5.45
C GLY A 33 -7.35 14.09 -4.37
N ALA A 34 -7.34 14.90 -3.30
CA ALA A 34 -6.52 14.65 -2.11
C ALA A 34 -6.99 13.34 -1.44
N GLY A 35 -6.32 12.24 -1.75
CA GLY A 35 -6.74 10.88 -1.37
C GLY A 35 -6.58 9.85 -2.48
N ALA A 36 -6.27 10.28 -3.71
CA ALA A 36 -5.95 9.40 -4.83
C ALA A 36 -4.83 8.42 -4.49
N SER A 37 -5.03 7.15 -4.85
CA SER A 37 -3.98 6.15 -4.78
C SER A 37 -2.88 6.48 -5.80
N ALA A 38 -1.66 6.63 -5.33
CA ALA A 38 -0.49 6.81 -6.17
C ALA A 38 -0.05 5.49 -6.80
N ALA A 39 -0.18 4.37 -6.10
CA ALA A 39 0.02 3.02 -6.61
C ALA A 39 -0.85 2.07 -5.80
N SER A 40 -1.47 1.11 -6.46
CA SER A 40 -2.29 0.08 -5.82
C SER A 40 -2.02 -1.29 -6.42
N GLY A 41 -2.44 -2.32 -5.71
CA GLY A 41 -2.33 -3.69 -6.18
C GLY A 41 -3.26 -4.63 -5.43
N ARG A 42 -3.25 -5.88 -5.88
CA ARG A 42 -4.06 -6.95 -5.32
C ARG A 42 -3.32 -8.28 -5.41
N LEU A 43 -3.55 -9.13 -4.43
CA LEU A 43 -3.10 -10.51 -4.37
C LEU A 43 -4.27 -11.39 -3.92
N ASP A 44 -4.57 -12.43 -4.69
CA ASP A 44 -5.49 -13.49 -4.30
C ASP A 44 -4.69 -14.77 -4.10
N GLU A 45 -4.71 -15.35 -2.90
CA GLU A 45 -3.89 -16.51 -2.56
C GLU A 45 -4.63 -17.40 -1.55
N HIS A 46 -4.70 -18.71 -1.81
CA HIS A 46 -5.33 -19.69 -0.90
C HIS A 46 -6.76 -19.33 -0.42
N GLY A 47 -7.50 -18.52 -1.17
CA GLY A 47 -8.84 -18.05 -0.80
C GLY A 47 -8.85 -16.73 -0.01
N ASP A 48 -7.68 -16.22 0.39
CA ASP A 48 -7.52 -14.89 0.95
C ASP A 48 -7.39 -13.86 -0.18
N GLN A 49 -7.93 -12.66 0.05
CA GLN A 49 -7.81 -11.53 -0.86
C GLN A 49 -7.20 -10.35 -0.14
N PHE A 50 -6.09 -9.84 -0.68
CA PHE A 50 -5.41 -8.65 -0.22
C PHE A 50 -5.49 -7.57 -1.28
N THR A 51 -5.89 -6.37 -0.88
CA THR A 51 -5.77 -5.16 -1.70
C THR A 51 -4.95 -4.13 -0.95
N TRP A 52 -4.20 -3.32 -1.67
CA TRP A 52 -3.44 -2.24 -1.06
C TRP A 52 -3.42 -0.99 -1.90
N ASP A 53 -3.33 0.14 -1.20
CA ASP A 53 -3.24 1.47 -1.75
C ASP A 53 -2.10 2.24 -1.08
N LEU A 54 -1.23 2.84 -1.90
CA LEU A 54 -0.21 3.77 -1.47
C LEU A 54 -0.67 5.18 -1.82
N ARG A 55 -0.84 6.04 -0.81
CA ARG A 55 -1.34 7.41 -1.01
C ARG A 55 -0.62 8.41 -0.13
N ARG A 56 -0.74 9.70 -0.48
CA ARG A 56 -0.33 10.79 0.41
C ARG A 56 -1.32 10.94 1.57
N VAL A 57 -0.78 11.20 2.75
CA VAL A 57 -1.54 11.50 3.97
C VAL A 57 -1.17 12.91 4.44
N GLY A 58 -2.18 13.71 4.78
CA GLY A 58 -1.99 15.05 5.33
C GLY A 58 -1.33 16.03 4.34
N HIS A 59 -1.86 16.14 3.13
CA HIS A 59 -1.47 17.06 2.04
C HIS A 59 0.00 17.03 1.56
N THR A 60 0.92 16.36 2.25
CA THR A 60 2.31 15.98 1.87
C THR A 60 3.09 15.33 3.03
N LEU A 61 2.56 15.37 4.26
CA LEU A 61 3.26 14.98 5.49
C LEU A 61 3.87 13.57 5.47
N ALA A 62 3.14 12.60 4.94
CA ALA A 62 3.57 11.20 4.93
C ALA A 62 3.04 10.44 3.72
N TRP A 63 3.64 9.27 3.49
CA TRP A 63 3.05 8.21 2.66
C TRP A 63 2.33 7.21 3.55
N GLY A 64 1.11 6.83 3.17
CA GLY A 64 0.34 5.77 3.83
C GLY A 64 0.17 4.58 2.89
N LEU A 65 0.60 3.40 3.34
CA LEU A 65 0.24 2.12 2.75
C LEU A 65 -0.95 1.56 3.52
N ASP A 66 -2.10 1.52 2.86
CA ASP A 66 -3.33 0.93 3.37
C ASP A 66 -3.46 -0.48 2.82
N VAL A 67 -3.62 -1.49 3.70
CA VAL A 67 -3.81 -2.89 3.31
C VAL A 67 -5.15 -3.38 3.86
N THR A 68 -6.00 -3.83 2.95
CA THR A 68 -7.29 -4.46 3.27
C THR A 68 -7.19 -5.94 2.95
N ALA A 69 -7.69 -6.76 3.87
CA ALA A 69 -7.66 -8.21 3.73
C ALA A 69 -9.06 -8.77 3.97
N LEU A 70 -9.51 -9.62 3.05
CA LEU A 70 -10.65 -10.51 3.24
C LEU A 70 -10.07 -11.91 3.37
N LEU A 71 -9.99 -12.39 4.60
CA LEU A 71 -9.38 -13.67 4.92
C LEU A 71 -10.45 -14.76 4.93
N ALA A 72 -10.19 -15.90 4.30
CA ALA A 72 -11.08 -17.06 4.30
C ALA A 72 -11.12 -17.74 5.68
N THR A 73 -10.08 -17.54 6.49
CA THR A 73 -9.95 -18.04 7.86
C THR A 73 -9.33 -16.96 8.74
N ASP A 74 -9.08 -17.21 10.03
CA ASP A 74 -8.31 -16.32 10.91
C ASP A 74 -6.80 -16.27 10.60
N ALA A 75 -6.42 -16.38 9.31
CA ALA A 75 -5.05 -16.43 8.80
C ALA A 75 -4.30 -15.09 8.92
N THR A 76 -4.15 -14.60 10.14
CA THR A 76 -3.41 -13.37 10.49
C THR A 76 -1.92 -13.43 10.13
N VAL A 77 -1.36 -14.64 10.01
CA VAL A 77 0.04 -14.86 9.59
C VAL A 77 0.25 -14.42 8.13
N SER A 78 -0.66 -14.79 7.22
CA SER A 78 -0.59 -14.40 5.81
C SER A 78 -0.61 -12.89 5.66
N LEU A 79 -1.51 -12.22 6.39
CA LEU A 79 -1.60 -10.77 6.41
C LEU A 79 -0.32 -10.10 6.93
N GLY A 80 0.29 -10.63 7.99
CA GLY A 80 1.56 -10.14 8.52
C GLY A 80 2.71 -10.25 7.50
N SER A 81 2.77 -11.37 6.77
CA SER A 81 3.75 -11.58 5.71
C SER A 81 3.56 -10.57 4.57
N THR A 82 2.34 -10.42 4.06
CA THR A 82 2.03 -9.46 2.98
C THR A 82 2.37 -8.02 3.36
N VAL A 83 2.00 -7.58 4.58
CA VAL A 83 2.34 -6.23 5.06
C VAL A 83 3.86 -6.04 5.15
N SER A 84 4.58 -7.07 5.60
CA SER A 84 6.05 -7.02 5.72
C SER A 84 6.73 -6.93 4.35
N GLU A 85 6.26 -7.71 3.38
CA GLU A 85 6.77 -7.68 2.01
C GLU A 85 6.54 -6.31 1.34
N LEU A 86 5.32 -5.79 1.39
CA LEU A 86 5.00 -4.47 0.85
C LEU A 86 5.81 -3.36 1.53
N THR A 87 6.00 -3.45 2.84
CA THR A 87 6.86 -2.52 3.59
C THR A 87 8.30 -2.59 3.12
N ASN A 88 8.83 -3.79 2.83
CA ASN A 88 10.19 -3.96 2.32
C ASN A 88 10.35 -3.38 0.92
N VAL A 89 9.38 -3.55 0.03
CA VAL A 89 9.36 -2.91 -1.29
C VAL A 89 9.49 -1.38 -1.14
N LEU A 90 8.65 -0.77 -0.30
CA LEU A 90 8.69 0.68 -0.09
C LEU A 90 10.01 1.16 0.53
N ARG A 91 10.62 0.36 1.43
CA ARG A 91 11.96 0.65 1.97
C ARG A 91 13.05 0.64 0.89
N GLN A 92 12.98 -0.28 -0.07
CA GLN A 92 13.93 -0.31 -1.20
C GLN A 92 13.80 0.94 -2.08
N HIS A 93 12.64 1.57 -2.11
CA HIS A 93 12.42 2.87 -2.75
C HIS A 93 12.77 4.08 -1.87
N GLY A 94 13.32 3.86 -0.66
CA GLY A 94 13.86 4.89 0.21
C GLY A 94 12.90 5.44 1.27
N LEU A 95 11.68 4.90 1.35
CA LEU A 95 10.75 5.24 2.43
C LEU A 95 11.16 4.60 3.75
N ILE A 96 10.86 5.26 4.86
CA ILE A 96 11.18 4.77 6.21
C ILE A 96 9.87 4.54 6.96
N PRO A 97 9.53 3.31 7.38
CA PRO A 97 8.32 3.05 8.16
C PRO A 97 8.44 3.73 9.53
N VAL A 98 7.36 4.40 9.94
CA VAL A 98 7.29 5.19 11.18
C VAL A 98 6.34 4.53 12.16
N THR A 99 5.14 4.17 11.70
CA THR A 99 4.14 3.49 12.53
C THR A 99 3.39 2.45 11.71
N THR A 100 2.93 1.41 12.42
CA THR A 100 2.00 0.41 11.89
C THR A 100 0.78 0.37 12.78
N GLU A 101 -0.40 0.53 12.17
CA GLU A 101 -1.68 0.55 12.86
C GLU A 101 -2.55 -0.59 12.31
N ARG A 102 -3.28 -1.27 13.20
CA ARG A 102 -4.32 -2.24 12.84
C ARG A 102 -5.67 -1.66 13.24
N PHE A 103 -6.56 -1.53 12.27
CA PHE A 103 -7.95 -1.15 12.47
C PHE A 103 -8.81 -2.41 12.49
N SER A 104 -9.61 -2.55 13.55
CA SER A 104 -10.63 -3.59 13.73
C SER A 104 -11.90 -3.25 12.96
#